data_AF-A0AB35Q0L3-F1
#
_entry.id   AF-A0AB35Q0L3-F1
#
_cell.length_a   1.000
_cell.length_b   1.000
_cell.length_c   1.000
_cell.angle_alpha   90.00
_cell.angle_beta   90.00
_cell.angle_gamma   90.00
#
_symmetry.space_group_name_H-M   'P 1'
#
loop_
_entity.id
_entity.type
_entity.pdbx_description
1 polymer ?
#
loop_
_entity_poly.entity_id
_entity_poly.type
_entity_poly.pdbx_seq_one_letter_code
_entity_poly.pdbx_strand_id
1 'polypeptide(L)'
;MTTDITELAQRMKAAAEKATPGNWRAFQYHDGRCGVGGGNHDEIMVCEHISKKRPHDAVFIALANPANALALVEALEKAQRMESYWKTQCRGITDHCEELQARIAELESRTVTIEPFRSFVTDADLAALHRFAECCDDPESGGHDLEKEQVRRLEAIGALQRSGRISYITGFGDVLISITSGIKVEGE
;
A
#
# COMPACT_ATOMS: atom_id res chain seq x y z
N MET A 1 36.74 6.23 -1.60
CA MET A 1 36.37 7.60 -1.19
C MET A 1 34.92 7.79 -1.61
N THR A 2 33.97 7.62 -0.69
CA THR A 2 32.56 7.89 -0.98
C THR A 2 32.35 9.38 -0.80
N THR A 3 32.37 10.13 -1.89
CA THR A 3 32.01 11.56 -1.87
C THR A 3 30.53 11.67 -1.51
N ASP A 4 30.19 12.47 -0.50
CA ASP A 4 28.80 12.80 -0.22
C ASP A 4 28.20 13.45 -1.47
N ILE A 5 27.23 12.77 -2.07
CA ILE A 5 26.63 13.18 -3.34
C ILE A 5 25.93 14.53 -3.23
N THR A 6 25.43 14.88 -2.04
CA THR A 6 24.77 16.17 -1.78
C THR A 6 25.80 17.30 -1.74
N GLU A 7 26.93 17.08 -1.07
CA GLU A 7 28.03 18.05 -1.04
C GLU A 7 28.61 18.26 -2.45
N LEU A 8 28.78 17.16 -3.22
CA LEU A 8 29.24 17.23 -4.60
C LEU A 8 28.27 18.01 -5.48
N ALA A 9 26.96 17.74 -5.36
CA ALA A 9 25.94 18.45 -6.13
C ALA A 9 25.95 19.96 -5.86
N GLN A 10 26.07 20.37 -4.60
CA GLN A 10 26.17 21.79 -4.25
C GLN A 10 27.44 22.45 -4.79
N ARG A 11 28.59 21.76 -4.71
CA ARG A 11 29.85 22.26 -5.27
C ARG A 11 29.80 22.37 -6.80
N MET A 12 29.19 21.39 -7.47
CA MET A 12 29.00 21.41 -8.92
C MET A 12 28.06 22.51 -9.36
N LYS A 13 26.95 22.72 -8.64
CA LYS A 13 26.01 23.82 -8.87
C LYS A 13 26.69 25.18 -8.75
N ALA A 14 27.40 25.42 -7.66
CA ALA A 14 28.12 26.67 -7.44
C ALA A 14 29.24 26.92 -8.47
N ALA A 15 29.89 25.86 -8.95
CA ALA A 15 30.88 25.97 -10.03
C ALA A 15 30.22 26.29 -11.38
N ALA A 16 29.10 25.63 -11.69
CA ALA A 16 28.34 25.84 -12.92
C ALA A 16 27.74 27.25 -12.99
N GLU A 17 27.17 27.78 -11.90
CA GLU A 17 26.62 29.14 -11.84
C GLU A 17 27.66 30.25 -12.09
N LYS A 18 28.95 29.97 -11.80
CA LYS A 18 30.05 30.91 -12.04
C LYS A 18 30.69 30.76 -13.42
N ALA A 19 30.47 29.64 -14.09
CA ALA A 19 31.03 29.37 -15.39
C ALA A 19 30.26 30.11 -16.49
N THR A 20 30.90 30.33 -17.64
CA THR A 20 30.27 31.05 -18.75
C THR A 20 29.04 30.28 -19.25
N PRO A 21 27.83 30.89 -19.23
CA PRO A 21 26.62 30.26 -19.73
C PRO A 21 26.67 30.11 -21.26
N GLY A 22 26.01 29.09 -21.80
CA GLY A 22 25.87 28.89 -23.24
C GLY A 22 26.22 27.47 -23.68
N ASN A 23 26.21 27.25 -25.00
CA ASN A 23 26.52 25.95 -25.58
C ASN A 23 28.03 25.79 -25.73
N TRP A 24 28.60 24.79 -25.06
CA TRP A 24 30.03 24.52 -25.15
C TRP A 24 30.28 23.50 -26.26
N ARG A 25 31.35 23.68 -27.05
CA ARG A 25 31.77 22.70 -28.06
C ARG A 25 33.28 22.46 -28.06
N ALA A 26 33.67 21.24 -28.43
CA ALA A 26 35.06 20.92 -28.70
C ALA A 26 35.53 21.62 -29.99
N PHE A 27 36.79 22.04 -30.02
CA PHE A 27 37.37 22.66 -31.20
C PHE A 27 37.61 21.64 -32.32
N GLN A 28 37.21 21.97 -33.55
CA GLN A 28 37.40 21.13 -34.73
C GLN A 28 38.26 21.86 -35.77
N TYR A 29 39.44 21.34 -36.07
CA TYR A 29 40.42 21.96 -36.98
C TYR A 29 39.96 22.12 -38.44
N HIS A 30 38.88 21.45 -38.85
CA HIS A 30 38.32 21.57 -40.20
C HIS A 30 37.21 22.62 -40.33
N ASP A 31 36.86 23.36 -39.27
CA ASP A 31 35.76 24.35 -39.31
C ASP A 31 36.14 25.69 -39.97
N GLY A 32 37.38 25.84 -40.46
CA GLY A 32 37.85 27.01 -41.20
C GLY A 32 37.93 28.29 -40.37
N ARG A 33 37.65 28.25 -39.05
CA ARG A 33 37.61 29.42 -38.17
C ARG A 33 38.85 29.46 -37.30
N CYS A 34 39.98 29.79 -37.91
CA CYS A 34 41.17 30.23 -37.17
C CYS A 34 40.99 31.70 -36.80
N GLY A 35 40.44 31.96 -35.61
CA GLY A 35 40.38 33.29 -35.04
C GLY A 35 40.31 33.23 -33.52
N VAL A 36 41.33 33.79 -32.86
CA VAL A 36 41.20 34.22 -31.47
C VAL A 36 40.20 35.39 -31.47
N GLY A 37 38.97 35.15 -31.04
CA GLY A 37 37.96 36.20 -30.93
C GLY A 37 36.55 35.72 -31.23
N GLY A 38 35.59 36.12 -30.40
CA GLY A 38 34.17 35.86 -30.57
C GLY A 38 33.71 36.18 -31.99
N GLY A 39 33.24 35.14 -32.70
CA GLY A 39 32.68 35.26 -34.05
C GLY A 39 31.25 34.75 -34.17
N ASN A 40 30.81 33.89 -33.25
CA ASN A 40 29.40 33.55 -33.03
C ASN A 40 29.13 33.75 -31.54
N HIS A 41 28.22 34.65 -31.19
CA HIS A 41 28.04 35.17 -29.83
C HIS A 41 27.47 34.14 -28.82
N ASP A 42 27.21 32.90 -29.25
CA ASP A 42 26.43 31.91 -28.49
C ASP A 42 27.19 30.60 -28.17
N GLU A 43 28.44 30.44 -28.61
CA GLU A 43 29.21 29.19 -28.43
C GLU A 43 30.55 29.38 -27.72
N ILE A 44 30.81 28.55 -26.70
CA ILE A 44 32.05 28.56 -25.92
C ILE A 44 32.94 27.40 -26.35
N MET A 45 34.19 27.72 -26.69
CA MET A 45 35.16 26.73 -27.17
C MET A 45 35.97 26.12 -26.03
N VAL A 46 36.00 24.78 -25.95
CA VAL A 46 36.94 24.07 -25.07
C VAL A 46 38.35 24.21 -25.62
N CYS A 47 39.31 24.55 -24.73
CA CYS A 47 40.71 24.86 -25.05
C CYS A 47 41.28 24.04 -26.23
N GLU A 48 41.83 24.74 -27.22
CA GLU A 48 42.39 24.16 -28.44
C GLU A 48 43.40 23.04 -28.15
N HIS A 49 44.24 23.23 -27.12
CA HIS A 49 45.25 22.24 -26.73
C HIS A 49 44.65 20.89 -26.31
N ILE A 50 43.55 20.93 -25.55
CA ILE A 50 42.82 19.73 -25.11
C ILE A 50 42.14 19.12 -26.32
N SER A 51 41.46 19.93 -27.12
CA SER A 51 40.77 19.46 -28.33
C SER A 51 41.71 18.77 -29.33
N LYS A 52 42.97 19.22 -29.45
CA LYS A 52 43.99 18.60 -30.31
C LYS A 52 44.56 17.30 -29.75
N LYS A 53 44.96 17.32 -28.47
CA LYS A 53 45.71 16.20 -27.88
C LYS A 53 44.80 15.12 -27.32
N ARG A 54 43.57 15.48 -26.94
CA ARG A 54 42.59 14.64 -26.26
C ARG A 54 41.17 15.02 -26.71
N PRO A 55 40.80 14.70 -27.96
CA PRO A 55 39.51 15.09 -28.52
C PRO A 55 38.33 14.55 -27.70
N HIS A 56 38.45 13.35 -27.11
CA HIS A 56 37.42 12.77 -26.25
C HIS A 56 37.21 13.59 -24.96
N ASP A 57 38.28 14.06 -24.32
CA ASP A 57 38.20 14.91 -23.12
C ASP A 57 37.52 16.24 -23.45
N ALA A 58 37.82 16.83 -24.60
CA ALA A 58 37.19 18.08 -25.03
C ALA A 58 35.69 17.92 -25.29
N VAL A 59 35.27 16.80 -25.90
CA VAL A 59 33.85 16.47 -26.11
C VAL A 59 33.15 16.23 -24.77
N PHE A 60 33.79 15.51 -23.85
CA PHE A 60 33.25 15.27 -22.52
C PHE A 60 33.05 16.58 -21.75
N ILE A 61 34.04 17.48 -21.74
CA ILE A 61 33.95 18.78 -21.06
C ILE A 61 32.86 19.66 -21.69
N ALA A 62 32.75 19.66 -23.02
CA ALA A 62 31.70 20.39 -23.73
C ALA A 62 30.29 19.86 -23.40
N LEU A 63 30.15 18.55 -23.24
CA LEU A 63 28.89 17.95 -22.80
C LEU A 63 28.62 18.22 -21.32
N ALA A 64 29.64 18.19 -20.46
CA ALA A 64 29.56 18.51 -19.04
C ALA A 64 29.52 20.02 -18.76
N ASN A 65 28.98 20.80 -19.71
CA ASN A 65 28.86 22.24 -19.59
C ASN A 65 27.97 22.66 -18.41
N PRO A 66 28.00 23.95 -18.02
CA PRO A 66 27.25 24.44 -16.87
C PRO A 66 25.75 24.17 -16.93
N ALA A 67 25.12 24.29 -18.11
CA ALA A 67 23.68 24.03 -18.26
C ALA A 67 23.33 22.57 -17.96
N ASN A 68 24.11 21.63 -18.50
CA ASN A 68 23.89 20.20 -18.26
C ASN A 68 24.22 19.80 -16.82
N ALA A 69 25.27 20.38 -16.23
CA ALA A 69 25.60 20.15 -14.82
C ALA A 69 24.46 20.63 -13.90
N LEU A 70 23.89 21.81 -14.14
CA LEU A 70 22.74 22.34 -13.39
C LEU A 70 21.50 21.47 -13.57
N ALA A 71 21.20 21.03 -14.79
CA ALA A 71 20.07 20.15 -15.07
C ALA A 71 20.19 18.81 -14.32
N LEU A 72 21.40 18.23 -14.26
CA LEU A 72 21.66 17.01 -13.50
C LEU A 72 21.50 17.22 -11.99
N VAL A 73 21.99 18.34 -11.45
CA VAL A 73 21.83 18.68 -10.03
C VAL A 73 20.36 18.91 -9.67
N GLU A 74 19.60 19.61 -10.51
CA GLU A 74 18.17 19.83 -10.30
C GLU A 74 17.39 18.51 -10.30
N ALA A 75 17.68 17.62 -11.26
CA ALA A 75 17.08 16.30 -11.32
C ALA A 75 17.41 15.47 -10.06
N LEU A 76 18.65 15.54 -9.58
CA LEU A 76 19.09 14.89 -8.34
C LEU A 76 18.37 15.45 -7.11
N GLU A 77 18.31 16.77 -6.93
CA GLU A 77 17.60 17.43 -5.82
C GLU A 77 16.11 17.04 -5.83
N LYS A 78 15.49 16.97 -7.01
CA LYS A 78 14.09 16.53 -7.16
C LYS A 78 13.92 15.06 -6.79
N ALA A 79 14.82 14.18 -7.20
CA ALA A 79 14.78 12.76 -6.85
C ALA A 79 14.93 12.54 -5.33
N GLN A 80 15.87 13.24 -4.69
CA GLN A 80 16.07 13.18 -3.23
C GLN A 80 14.84 13.68 -2.45
N ARG A 81 14.21 14.77 -2.89
CA ARG A 81 12.95 15.26 -2.29
C ARG A 81 11.81 14.26 -2.44
N MET A 82 11.73 13.59 -3.58
CA MET A 82 10.70 12.58 -3.82
C MET A 82 10.94 11.35 -2.95
N GLU A 83 12.18 10.91 -2.79
CA GLU A 83 12.55 9.80 -1.92
C GLU A 83 12.19 10.09 -0.45
N SER A 84 12.49 11.29 0.05
CA SER A 84 12.16 11.66 1.43
C SER A 84 10.64 11.72 1.65
N TYR A 85 9.90 12.30 0.69
CA TYR A 85 8.44 12.32 0.71
C TYR A 85 7.84 10.92 0.77
N TRP A 86 8.28 10.01 -0.12
CA TRP A 86 7.79 8.62 -0.14
C TRP A 86 8.11 7.87 1.14
N LYS A 87 9.31 8.04 1.70
CA LYS A 87 9.68 7.44 2.99
C LYS A 87 8.73 7.87 4.11
N THR A 88 8.35 9.15 4.16
CA THR A 88 7.38 9.66 5.13
C THR A 88 5.98 9.08 4.91
N GLN A 89 5.52 9.02 3.65
CA GLN A 89 4.21 8.45 3.33
C GLN A 89 4.12 6.96 3.68
N CYS A 90 5.12 6.17 3.31
CA CYS A 90 5.18 4.74 3.64
C CYS A 90 5.14 4.53 5.16
N ARG A 91 5.86 5.35 5.93
CA ARG A 91 5.83 5.27 7.40
C ARG A 91 4.43 5.54 7.96
N GLY A 92 3.76 6.60 7.49
CA GLY A 92 2.41 6.92 7.95
C GLY A 92 1.38 5.82 7.63
N ILE A 93 1.53 5.16 6.48
CA ILE A 93 0.70 3.99 6.12
C ILE A 93 0.97 2.83 7.07
N THR A 94 2.25 2.50 7.34
CA THR A 94 2.62 1.44 8.28
C THR A 94 2.05 1.69 9.67
N ASP A 95 2.23 2.90 10.21
CA ASP A 95 1.74 3.26 11.54
C ASP A 95 0.20 3.12 11.63
N HIS A 96 -0.53 3.53 10.59
CA HIS A 96 -1.98 3.38 10.53
C HIS A 96 -2.43 1.92 10.40
N CYS A 97 -1.70 1.11 9.64
CA CYS A 97 -1.97 -0.32 9.54
C CYS A 97 -1.79 -1.03 10.89
N GLU A 98 -0.75 -0.67 11.67
CA GLU A 98 -0.54 -1.21 13.01
C GLU A 98 -1.69 -0.84 13.97
N GLU A 99 -2.17 0.41 13.93
CA GLU A 99 -3.31 0.86 14.73
C GLU A 99 -4.60 0.10 14.35
N LEU A 100 -4.86 -0.05 13.05
CA LEU A 100 -6.02 -0.80 12.57
C LEU A 100 -5.94 -2.28 12.98
N GLN A 101 -4.76 -2.90 12.87
CA GLN A 101 -4.55 -4.28 13.31
C GLN A 101 -4.80 -4.44 14.82
N ALA A 102 -4.31 -3.51 15.64
CA ALA A 102 -4.58 -3.51 17.08
C ALA A 102 -6.08 -3.38 17.38
N ARG A 103 -6.80 -2.51 16.65
CA ARG A 103 -8.23 -2.33 16.82
C ARG A 103 -9.04 -3.53 16.34
N ILE A 104 -8.63 -4.21 15.26
CA ILE A 104 -9.23 -5.47 14.83
C ILE A 104 -9.03 -6.52 15.92
N ALA A 105 -7.81 -6.70 16.43
CA ALA A 105 -7.56 -7.65 17.52
C ALA A 105 -8.37 -7.34 18.79
N GLU A 106 -8.52 -6.06 19.16
CA GLU A 106 -9.41 -5.65 20.25
C GLU A 106 -10.86 -6.07 19.99
N LEU A 107 -11.39 -5.77 18.80
CA LEU A 107 -12.76 -6.08 18.43
C LEU A 107 -13.01 -7.59 18.30
N GLU A 108 -12.05 -8.35 17.79
CA GLU A 108 -12.09 -9.81 17.73
C GLU A 108 -12.02 -10.42 19.14
N SER A 109 -11.27 -9.81 20.07
CA SER A 109 -11.25 -10.25 21.47
C SER A 109 -12.57 -9.98 22.21
N ARG A 110 -13.40 -9.05 21.71
CA ARG A 110 -14.74 -8.81 22.24
C ARG A 110 -15.68 -9.92 21.78
N THR A 111 -15.62 -11.05 22.47
CA THR A 111 -16.60 -12.12 22.30
C THR A 111 -17.98 -11.63 22.72
N VAL A 112 -18.93 -11.63 21.78
CA VAL A 112 -20.35 -11.57 22.14
C VAL A 112 -20.69 -12.91 22.77
N THR A 113 -21.10 -12.92 24.03
CA THR A 113 -21.34 -14.16 24.78
C THR A 113 -22.83 -14.50 24.81
N ILE A 114 -23.12 -15.81 24.90
CA ILE A 114 -24.47 -16.34 25.10
C ILE A 114 -24.96 -16.21 26.56
N GLU A 115 -24.09 -15.80 27.48
CA GLU A 115 -24.36 -15.72 28.93
C GLU A 115 -25.69 -15.04 29.30
N PRO A 116 -26.10 -13.91 28.69
CA PRO A 116 -27.39 -13.29 29.01
C PRO A 116 -28.59 -14.19 28.72
N PHE A 117 -28.46 -15.13 27.79
CA PHE A 117 -29.52 -16.02 27.32
C PHE A 117 -29.46 -17.42 27.94
N ARG A 118 -28.35 -17.80 28.61
CA ARG A 118 -28.19 -19.13 29.24
C ARG A 118 -29.24 -19.45 30.31
N SER A 119 -29.91 -18.44 30.86
CA SER A 119 -31.03 -18.63 31.80
C SER A 119 -32.25 -19.31 31.16
N PHE A 120 -32.39 -19.27 29.83
CA PHE A 120 -33.53 -19.85 29.12
C PHE A 120 -33.19 -20.55 27.80
N VAL A 121 -31.96 -20.44 27.30
CA VAL A 121 -31.42 -21.16 26.14
C VAL A 121 -30.34 -22.12 26.63
N THR A 122 -30.52 -23.41 26.37
CA THR A 122 -29.57 -24.45 26.75
C THR A 122 -28.63 -24.79 25.60
N ASP A 123 -27.51 -25.46 25.90
CA ASP A 123 -26.60 -25.99 24.88
C ASP A 123 -27.32 -26.99 23.95
N ALA A 124 -28.27 -27.77 24.46
CA ALA A 124 -29.13 -28.64 23.66
C ALA A 124 -30.05 -27.86 22.68
N ASP A 125 -30.59 -26.72 23.12
CA ASP A 125 -31.39 -25.84 22.26
C ASP A 125 -30.52 -25.26 21.13
N LEU A 126 -29.29 -24.83 21.42
CA LEU A 126 -28.36 -24.33 20.41
C LEU A 126 -27.98 -25.42 19.40
N ALA A 127 -27.66 -26.63 19.87
CA ALA A 127 -27.34 -27.76 18.98
C ALA A 127 -28.52 -28.13 18.07
N ALA A 128 -29.75 -28.05 18.58
CA ALA A 128 -30.95 -28.28 17.78
C ALA A 128 -31.17 -27.17 16.76
N LEU A 129 -30.92 -25.91 17.13
CA LEU A 129 -31.05 -24.75 16.25
C LEU A 129 -30.03 -24.76 15.10
N HIS A 130 -28.75 -25.08 15.38
CA HIS A 130 -27.72 -25.23 14.34
C HIS A 130 -28.06 -26.36 13.36
N ARG A 131 -28.49 -27.52 13.87
CA ARG A 131 -28.99 -28.62 13.02
C ARG A 131 -30.19 -28.20 12.17
N PHE A 132 -31.13 -27.43 12.74
CA PHE A 132 -32.26 -26.91 11.99
C PHE A 132 -31.80 -26.00 10.84
N ALA A 133 -30.82 -25.12 11.08
CA ALA A 133 -30.29 -24.20 10.09
C ALA A 133 -29.59 -24.93 8.93
N GLU A 134 -28.74 -25.92 9.24
CA GLU A 134 -28.08 -26.75 8.23
C GLU A 134 -29.09 -27.45 7.30
N CYS A 135 -30.21 -27.94 7.85
CA CYS A 135 -31.26 -28.58 7.06
C CYS A 135 -32.13 -27.59 6.25
N CYS A 136 -32.14 -26.30 6.57
CA CYS A 136 -32.90 -25.30 5.81
C CYS A 136 -32.14 -24.79 4.58
N ASP A 137 -30.81 -24.89 4.58
CA ASP A 137 -29.95 -24.45 3.47
C ASP A 137 -29.81 -25.49 2.34
N ASP A 138 -30.19 -26.76 2.58
CA ASP A 138 -30.17 -27.84 1.58
C ASP A 138 -31.59 -28.31 1.20
N PRO A 139 -32.12 -27.93 0.03
CA PRO A 139 -33.44 -28.36 -0.43
C PRO A 139 -33.56 -29.85 -0.73
N GLU A 140 -32.45 -30.61 -0.80
CA GLU A 140 -32.46 -32.07 -0.98
C GLU A 140 -32.42 -32.85 0.35
N SER A 141 -32.28 -32.18 1.51
CA SER A 141 -31.95 -32.84 2.78
C SER A 141 -33.07 -33.71 3.41
N GLY A 142 -34.26 -33.80 2.83
CA GLY A 142 -35.30 -34.74 3.29
C GLY A 142 -35.94 -34.44 4.66
N GLY A 143 -35.78 -33.21 5.18
CA GLY A 143 -36.34 -32.76 6.46
C GLY A 143 -35.29 -32.65 7.56
N HIS A 144 -35.58 -31.89 8.62
CA HIS A 144 -34.70 -31.77 9.77
C HIS A 144 -34.78 -33.04 10.65
N ASP A 145 -33.64 -33.65 11.00
CA ASP A 145 -33.57 -34.77 11.97
C ASP A 145 -33.74 -34.28 13.41
N LEU A 146 -34.86 -33.62 13.67
CA LEU A 146 -35.23 -33.06 14.98
C LEU A 146 -36.54 -33.65 15.46
N GLU A 147 -36.57 -34.02 16.73
CA GLU A 147 -37.78 -34.45 17.41
C GLU A 147 -38.80 -33.32 17.46
N LYS A 148 -40.11 -33.66 17.50
CA LYS A 148 -41.17 -32.64 17.56
C LYS A 148 -41.06 -31.77 18.80
N GLU A 149 -40.57 -32.34 19.89
CA GLU A 149 -40.29 -31.71 21.16
C GLU A 149 -39.18 -30.66 21.03
N GLN A 150 -38.11 -30.95 20.28
CA GLN A 150 -37.02 -30.01 20.00
C GLN A 150 -37.51 -28.81 19.18
N VAL A 151 -38.30 -29.04 18.13
CA VAL A 151 -38.88 -27.95 17.31
C VAL A 151 -39.83 -27.08 18.15
N ARG A 152 -40.71 -27.70 18.95
CA ARG A 152 -41.62 -26.96 19.85
C ARG A 152 -40.86 -26.16 20.90
N ARG A 153 -39.76 -26.71 21.40
CA ARG A 153 -38.89 -26.04 22.38
C ARG A 153 -38.22 -24.81 21.76
N LEU A 154 -37.72 -24.92 20.53
CA LEU A 154 -37.16 -23.80 19.77
C LEU A 154 -38.21 -22.72 19.44
N GLU A 155 -39.45 -23.13 19.15
CA GLU A 155 -40.58 -22.21 19.01
C GLU A 155 -40.90 -21.49 20.35
N ALA A 156 -40.86 -22.22 21.47
CA ALA A 156 -41.16 -21.66 22.80
C ALA A 156 -40.13 -20.62 23.28
N ILE A 157 -38.85 -20.78 22.93
CA ILE A 157 -37.80 -19.78 23.21
C ILE A 157 -37.76 -18.66 22.16
N GLY A 158 -38.59 -18.74 21.11
CA GLY A 158 -38.67 -17.74 20.05
C GLY A 158 -37.56 -17.83 19.00
N ALA A 159 -36.75 -18.89 18.99
CA ALA A 159 -35.71 -19.11 17.98
C ALA A 159 -36.31 -19.54 16.62
N LEU A 160 -37.42 -20.27 16.66
CA LEU A 160 -38.21 -20.63 15.48
C LEU A 160 -39.61 -20.02 15.53
N GLN A 161 -40.19 -19.82 14.35
CA GLN A 161 -41.58 -19.46 14.19
C GLN A 161 -42.26 -20.39 13.18
N ARG A 162 -43.50 -20.79 13.47
CA ARG A 162 -44.30 -21.68 12.63
C ARG A 162 -45.30 -20.92 11.77
N SER A 163 -45.31 -21.24 10.48
CA SER A 163 -46.36 -20.85 9.53
C SER A 163 -46.94 -22.10 8.88
N GLY A 164 -48.12 -22.52 9.36
CA GLY A 164 -48.75 -23.75 8.93
C GLY A 164 -47.91 -25.00 9.27
N ARG A 165 -47.44 -25.72 8.24
CA ARG A 165 -46.60 -26.92 8.39
C ARG A 165 -45.09 -26.64 8.37
N ILE A 166 -44.70 -25.40 8.11
CA ILE A 166 -43.30 -25.00 7.92
C ILE A 166 -42.87 -24.16 9.13
N SER A 167 -41.67 -24.42 9.63
CA SER A 167 -41.02 -23.58 10.63
C SER A 167 -39.83 -22.85 9.97
N TYR A 168 -39.51 -21.65 10.43
CA TYR A 168 -38.37 -20.87 9.95
C TYR A 168 -37.67 -20.17 11.13
N ILE A 169 -36.40 -19.82 10.91
CA ILE A 169 -35.55 -19.16 11.91
C ILE A 169 -35.99 -17.70 12.06
N THR A 170 -36.16 -17.24 13.30
CA THR A 170 -36.48 -15.84 13.57
C THR A 170 -35.19 -15.00 13.63
N GLY A 171 -35.31 -13.68 13.60
CA GLY A 171 -34.14 -12.80 13.83
C GLY A 171 -33.46 -13.04 15.19
N PHE A 172 -34.19 -13.55 16.19
CA PHE A 172 -33.56 -13.99 17.44
C PHE A 172 -32.77 -15.29 17.26
N GLY A 173 -33.33 -16.26 16.52
CA GLY A 173 -32.62 -17.48 16.14
C GLY A 173 -31.33 -17.18 15.37
N ASP A 174 -31.36 -16.23 14.42
CA ASP A 174 -30.17 -15.79 13.67
C ASP A 174 -29.09 -15.20 14.59
N VAL A 175 -29.50 -14.40 15.59
CA VAL A 175 -28.56 -13.87 16.60
C VAL A 175 -27.94 -15.00 17.41
N LEU A 176 -28.74 -15.97 17.88
CA LEU A 176 -28.23 -17.11 18.65
C LEU A 176 -27.24 -17.95 17.83
N ILE A 177 -27.55 -18.22 16.57
CA ILE A 177 -26.64 -18.91 15.64
C ILE A 177 -25.36 -18.10 15.50
N SER A 178 -25.45 -16.82 15.13
CA SER A 178 -24.29 -15.96 14.86
C SER A 178 -23.33 -15.83 16.05
N ILE A 179 -23.83 -15.73 17.29
CA ILE A 179 -22.97 -15.58 18.48
C ILE A 179 -22.45 -16.90 19.02
N THR A 180 -23.00 -18.03 18.56
CA THR A 180 -22.55 -19.38 18.94
C THR A 180 -21.82 -20.10 17.81
N SER A 181 -21.75 -19.52 16.62
CA SER A 181 -20.92 -19.96 15.50
C SER A 181 -19.46 -20.09 15.92
N GLY A 182 -18.98 -21.32 16.11
CA GLY A 182 -17.61 -21.62 16.55
C GLY A 182 -17.46 -21.98 18.03
N ILE A 183 -18.52 -21.89 18.84
CA ILE A 183 -18.55 -22.49 20.17
C ILE A 183 -18.78 -23.99 19.98
N LYS A 184 -17.86 -24.84 20.45
CA LYS A 184 -18.12 -26.28 20.54
C LYS A 184 -19.22 -26.49 21.58
N VAL A 185 -20.43 -26.72 21.11
CA VAL A 185 -21.53 -27.16 21.96
C VAL A 185 -21.23 -28.61 22.33
N GLU A 186 -20.75 -28.84 23.55
CA GLU A 186 -20.49 -30.20 24.04
C GLU A 186 -21.83 -30.93 24.13
N GLY A 187 -21.99 -31.98 23.31
CA GLY A 187 -23.11 -32.91 23.45
C GLY A 187 -22.82 -33.83 24.64
N GLU A 188 -23.75 -33.87 25.59
CA GLU A 188 -23.84 -34.96 26.58
C GLU A 188 -24.14 -36.31 25.90
#